data_AF-A0A4R6X6B2-F1
#
_entry.id   AF-A0A4R6X6B2-F1
#
_cell.length_a   1.000
_cell.length_b   1.000
_cell.length_c   1.000
_cell.angle_alpha   90.00
_cell.angle_beta   90.00
_cell.angle_gamma   90.00
#
_symmetry.space_group_name_H-M   'P 1'
#
loop_
_entity.id
_entity.type
_entity.pdbx_description
1 polymer ?
#
loop_
_entity_poly.entity_id
_entity_poly.type
_entity_poly.pdbx_seq_one_letter_code
_entity_poly.pdbx_strand_id
1 'polypeptide(L)'
;MIGNGEKLYRYADPKILPEGQEELPVSIFNDQEMSCDWEKLQSQPENSPHVHSGRTLLISIEVCDEIRYPQNPKRTGEFVAAWEQEILHDPLSHEEGNIFTPNDSHSLIRGKKKAAVTTAIRNNSSFKKL
;
A
#
# COMPACT_ATOMS: atom_id res chain seq x y z
N MET A 1 -12.25 8.56 5.87
CA MET A 1 -10.80 8.79 5.85
C MET A 1 -10.18 7.70 6.70
N ILE A 2 -9.21 6.98 6.16
CA ILE A 2 -8.48 5.93 6.89
C ILE A 2 -7.57 6.65 7.89
N GLY A 3 -7.49 6.20 9.15
CA GLY A 3 -6.76 6.86 10.23
C GLY A 3 -5.33 6.33 10.42
N ASN A 4 -4.54 6.99 11.27
CA ASN A 4 -3.26 6.43 11.70
C ASN A 4 -3.47 5.19 12.59
N GLY A 5 -2.54 4.23 12.51
CA GLY A 5 -2.61 2.93 13.15
C GLY A 5 -3.50 1.91 12.42
N GLU A 6 -4.25 2.33 11.40
CA GLU A 6 -5.01 1.40 10.55
C GLU A 6 -4.10 0.76 9.51
N LYS A 7 -4.42 -0.47 9.10
CA LYS A 7 -3.60 -1.24 8.16
C LYS A 7 -4.24 -1.36 6.79
N LEU A 8 -3.37 -1.29 5.78
CA LEU A 8 -3.72 -1.52 4.38
C LEU A 8 -2.95 -2.73 3.86
N TYR A 9 -3.60 -3.52 3.03
CA TYR A 9 -3.04 -4.68 2.37
C TYR A 9 -2.75 -4.37 0.91
N ARG A 10 -1.53 -4.72 0.48
CA ARG A 10 -1.13 -4.68 -0.92
C ARG A 10 -0.64 -6.07 -1.32
N TYR A 11 -1.04 -6.50 -2.52
CA TYR A 11 -0.72 -7.82 -3.03
C TYR A 11 0.27 -7.70 -4.18
N ALA A 12 1.34 -8.48 -4.12
CA ALA A 12 2.39 -8.50 -5.13
C ALA A 12 2.71 -9.93 -5.59
N ASP A 13 3.38 -10.03 -6.74
CA ASP A 13 3.94 -11.30 -7.21
C ASP A 13 5.06 -11.74 -6.24
N PRO A 14 5.05 -12.96 -5.69
CA PRO A 14 6.09 -13.42 -4.77
C PRO A 14 7.52 -13.35 -5.33
N LYS A 15 7.70 -13.30 -6.65
CA LYS A 15 9.01 -13.17 -7.32
C LYS A 15 9.66 -11.80 -7.14
N ILE A 16 8.92 -10.77 -6.68
CA ILE A 16 9.51 -9.46 -6.40
C ILE A 16 10.50 -9.48 -5.24
N LEU A 17 10.44 -10.53 -4.41
CA LEU A 17 11.30 -10.75 -3.27
C LEU A 17 12.13 -12.03 -3.50
N PRO A 18 13.29 -11.92 -4.16
CA PRO A 18 14.22 -13.02 -4.32
C PRO A 18 14.55 -13.71 -3.00
N GLU A 19 14.93 -14.98 -3.09
CA GLU A 19 15.32 -15.77 -1.93
C GLU A 19 16.53 -15.13 -1.22
N GLY A 20 16.43 -14.96 0.11
CA GLY A 20 17.46 -14.30 0.93
C GLY A 20 17.35 -12.78 1.03
N GLN A 21 16.39 -12.14 0.37
CA GLN A 21 16.13 -10.70 0.55
C GLN A 21 15.22 -10.46 1.77
N GLU A 22 15.70 -9.68 2.74
CA GLU A 22 14.98 -9.39 3.99
C GLU A 22 14.10 -8.13 3.93
N GLU A 23 14.33 -7.25 2.95
CA GLU A 23 13.61 -5.99 2.79
C GLU A 23 12.76 -5.92 1.53
N LEU A 24 11.59 -5.28 1.59
CA LEU A 24 10.78 -4.99 0.40
C LEU A 24 11.50 -3.99 -0.51
N PRO A 25 11.56 -4.22 -1.83
CA PRO A 25 12.12 -3.25 -2.76
C PRO A 25 11.21 -2.01 -2.86
N VAL A 26 11.77 -0.80 -2.70
CA VAL A 26 10.99 0.46 -2.71
C VAL A 26 10.21 0.69 -4.01
N SER A 27 10.62 0.07 -5.11
CA SER A 27 10.01 0.23 -6.43
C SER A 27 8.56 -0.25 -6.48
N ILE A 28 8.14 -1.12 -5.56
CA ILE A 28 6.79 -1.68 -5.51
C ILE A 28 5.76 -0.66 -5.02
N PHE A 29 6.22 0.47 -4.48
CA PHE A 29 5.40 1.55 -3.94
C PHE A 29 5.39 2.79 -4.85
N ASN A 30 5.86 2.68 -6.11
CA ASN A 30 6.00 3.82 -7.02
C ASN A 30 4.70 4.27 -7.70
N ASP A 31 3.60 3.52 -7.54
CA ASP A 31 2.31 3.82 -8.15
C ASP A 31 1.76 5.14 -7.59
N GLN A 32 1.45 6.10 -8.47
CA GLN A 32 0.90 7.40 -8.03
C GLN A 32 -0.42 7.20 -7.26
N GLU A 33 -1.25 6.29 -7.76
CA GLU A 33 -2.48 5.81 -7.13
C GLU A 33 -2.27 4.35 -6.74
N MET A 34 -1.72 4.15 -5.54
CA MET A 34 -1.38 2.82 -5.08
C MET A 34 -2.62 2.15 -4.49
N SER A 35 -3.17 1.20 -5.23
CA SER A 35 -4.28 0.36 -4.79
C SER A 35 -3.88 -0.58 -3.65
N CYS A 36 -4.77 -0.63 -2.65
CA CYS A 36 -4.70 -1.44 -1.45
C CYS A 36 -6.11 -1.91 -1.04
N ASP A 37 -6.18 -2.85 -0.12
CA ASP A 37 -7.40 -3.24 0.61
C ASP A 37 -7.29 -2.78 2.08
N TRP A 38 -8.34 -2.21 2.65
CA TRP A 38 -8.37 -1.83 4.06
C TRP A 38 -8.65 -3.06 4.93
N GLU A 39 -7.73 -3.38 5.85
CA GLU A 39 -7.83 -4.53 6.77
C GLU A 39 -9.19 -4.57 7.49
N LYS A 40 -9.72 -3.40 7.87
CA LYS A 40 -10.99 -3.28 8.58
C LYS A 40 -12.19 -3.87 7.82
N LEU A 41 -12.12 -3.87 6.49
CA LEU A 41 -13.15 -4.38 5.60
C LEU A 41 -12.73 -5.70 4.93
N GLN A 42 -11.44 -6.02 4.92
CA GLN A 42 -10.87 -7.27 4.39
C GLN A 42 -10.14 -8.03 5.50
N SER A 43 -10.87 -8.74 6.35
CA SER A 43 -10.28 -9.47 7.49
C SER A 43 -9.53 -10.75 7.08
N GLN A 44 -9.78 -11.27 5.86
CA GLN A 44 -9.18 -12.48 5.31
C GLN A 44 -8.47 -12.15 3.99
N PRO A 45 -7.26 -11.57 4.04
CA PRO A 45 -6.53 -11.15 2.84
C PRO A 45 -6.28 -12.29 1.84
N GLU A 46 -6.19 -13.54 2.30
CA GLU A 46 -6.06 -14.74 1.46
C GLU A 46 -7.21 -14.96 0.47
N ASN A 47 -8.39 -14.41 0.76
CA ASN A 47 -9.58 -14.50 -0.10
C ASN A 47 -9.68 -13.36 -1.11
N SER A 48 -8.66 -12.48 -1.17
CA SER A 48 -8.66 -11.38 -2.13
C SER A 48 -8.55 -11.92 -3.57
N PRO A 49 -9.28 -11.34 -4.55
CA PRO A 49 -9.12 -11.68 -5.97
C PRO A 49 -7.67 -11.54 -6.45
N HIS A 50 -6.88 -10.66 -5.83
CA HIS A 50 -5.45 -10.54 -6.11
C HIS A 50 -4.68 -11.83 -5.80
N VAL A 51 -4.96 -12.49 -4.68
CA VAL A 51 -4.32 -13.75 -4.29
C VAL A 51 -4.72 -14.87 -5.26
N HIS A 52 -6.02 -14.96 -5.61
CA HIS A 52 -6.51 -15.92 -6.60
C HIS A 52 -5.91 -15.69 -8.00
N SER A 53 -5.52 -14.45 -8.32
CA SER A 53 -4.80 -14.11 -9.55
C SER A 53 -3.27 -14.39 -9.49
N GLY A 54 -2.77 -14.95 -8.39
CA GLY A 54 -1.37 -15.33 -8.21
C GLY A 54 -0.49 -14.31 -7.47
N ARG A 55 -1.06 -13.20 -6.98
CA ARG A 55 -0.34 -12.22 -6.16
C ARG A 55 -0.34 -12.65 -4.69
N THR A 56 0.47 -13.66 -4.37
CA THR A 56 0.49 -14.31 -3.05
C THR A 56 1.45 -13.67 -2.04
N LEU A 57 2.17 -12.60 -2.39
CA LEU A 57 2.92 -11.82 -1.41
C LEU A 57 2.01 -10.74 -0.82
N LEU A 58 1.63 -10.91 0.44
CA LEU A 58 0.87 -9.92 1.19
C LEU A 58 1.81 -8.92 1.85
N ILE A 59 1.63 -7.64 1.56
CA ILE A 59 2.31 -6.53 2.20
C ILE A 59 1.30 -5.79 3.08
N SER A 60 1.57 -5.72 4.38
CA SER A 60 0.75 -4.98 5.35
C SER A 60 1.42 -3.66 5.67
N ILE A 61 0.76 -2.56 5.30
CA ILE A 61 1.23 -1.18 5.47
C ILE A 61 0.48 -0.59 6.66
N GLU A 62 1.19 -0.17 7.70
CA GLU A 62 0.61 0.58 8.81
C GLU A 62 0.58 2.07 8.48
N VAL A 63 -0.63 2.65 8.53
CA VAL A 63 -0.81 4.07 8.21
C VAL A 63 -0.29 4.94 9.34
N CYS A 64 0.59 5.88 9.03
CA CYS A 64 1.17 6.80 10.00
C CYS A 64 1.44 8.18 9.38
N ASP A 65 1.81 9.15 10.22
CA ASP A 65 2.12 10.52 9.77
C ASP A 65 3.32 10.59 8.83
N GLU A 66 4.29 9.68 8.94
CA GLU A 66 5.44 9.65 8.02
C GLU A 66 5.03 9.31 6.59
N ILE A 67 4.00 8.49 6.41
CA ILE A 67 3.46 8.19 5.07
C ILE A 67 2.65 9.37 4.55
N ARG A 68 1.81 9.99 5.38
CA ARG A 68 0.96 11.13 4.99
C ARG A 68 1.76 12.37 4.68
N TYR A 69 2.73 12.68 5.54
CA TYR A 69 3.51 13.91 5.53
C TYR A 69 5.01 13.59 5.53
N PRO A 70 5.54 12.96 4.47
CA PRO A 70 6.93 12.54 4.43
C PRO A 70 7.86 13.75 4.50
N GLN A 71 8.87 13.65 5.37
CA GLN A 71 9.82 14.74 5.63
C GLN A 71 10.96 14.77 4.62
N ASN A 72 11.55 15.94 4.43
CA ASN A 72 12.76 16.09 3.62
C ASN A 72 13.97 15.44 4.31
N PRO A 73 14.57 14.39 3.74
CA PRO A 73 15.74 13.74 4.36
C PRO A 73 16.98 14.65 4.40
N LYS A 74 17.03 15.69 3.57
CA LYS A 74 18.13 16.67 3.59
C LYS A 74 17.93 17.78 4.61
N ARG A 75 16.71 17.94 5.13
CA ARG A 75 16.30 19.03 6.04
C ARG A 75 15.26 18.50 7.01
N THR A 76 15.73 17.92 8.12
CA THR A 76 14.88 17.34 9.16
C THR A 76 13.82 18.33 9.62
N GLY A 77 12.56 17.87 9.72
CA GLY A 77 11.42 18.69 10.13
C GLY A 77 10.79 19.56 9.03
N GLU A 78 11.39 19.64 7.83
CA GLU A 78 10.75 20.32 6.69
C GLU A 78 9.71 19.39 6.05
N PHE A 79 8.44 19.77 6.18
CA PHE A 79 7.35 19.21 5.40
C PHE A 79 7.34 19.80 3.99
N VAL A 80 7.26 18.93 2.99
CA VAL A 80 7.12 19.33 1.58
C VAL A 80 5.70 18.99 1.13
N ALA A 81 4.82 19.98 1.05
CA ALA A 81 3.40 19.79 0.68
C ALA A 81 3.22 18.99 -0.62
N ALA A 82 4.11 19.17 -1.60
CA ALA A 82 4.07 18.43 -2.85
C ALA A 82 4.33 16.91 -2.71
N TRP A 83 4.73 16.42 -1.53
CA TRP A 83 4.96 15.01 -1.21
C TRP A 83 3.88 14.43 -0.29
N GLU A 84 2.88 15.22 0.09
CA GLU A 84 1.74 14.75 0.86
C GLU A 84 1.08 13.54 0.16
N GLN A 85 0.70 12.55 0.96
CA GLN A 85 -0.06 11.40 0.50
C GLN A 85 -1.46 11.42 1.10
N GLU A 86 -2.46 11.35 0.22
CA GLU A 86 -3.84 11.15 0.60
C GLU A 86 -4.11 9.65 0.76
N ILE A 87 -4.69 9.26 1.90
CA ILE A 87 -5.02 7.86 2.19
C ILE A 87 -6.53 7.75 2.34
N LEU A 88 -7.16 7.14 1.34
CA LEU A 88 -8.59 7.19 1.11
C LEU A 88 -9.19 5.78 1.10
N HIS A 89 -10.40 5.66 1.65
CA HIS A 89 -11.27 4.51 1.40
C HIS A 89 -12.04 4.82 0.12
N ASP A 90 -11.89 3.97 -0.89
CA ASP A 90 -12.35 4.20 -2.27
C ASP A 90 -12.99 2.91 -2.81
N PRO A 91 -14.13 2.48 -2.26
CA PRO A 91 -14.73 1.19 -2.62
C PRO A 91 -15.08 1.14 -4.11
N LEU A 92 -14.76 0.02 -4.76
CA LEU A 92 -15.03 -0.17 -6.19
C LEU A 92 -16.36 -0.88 -6.40
N SER A 93 -17.24 -0.23 -7.16
CA SER A 93 -18.49 -0.84 -7.63
C SER A 93 -18.20 -1.94 -8.66
N HIS A 94 -19.14 -2.87 -8.82
CA HIS A 94 -19.04 -3.92 -9.83
C HIS A 94 -18.85 -3.34 -11.24
N GLU A 95 -17.86 -3.88 -11.95
CA GLU A 95 -17.55 -3.60 -13.35
C GLU A 95 -17.48 -4.92 -14.12
N GLU A 96 -18.22 -5.02 -15.22
CA GLU A 96 -18.30 -6.25 -16.01
C GLU A 96 -16.92 -6.62 -16.59
N GLY A 97 -16.50 -7.87 -16.39
CA GLY A 97 -15.20 -8.38 -16.87
C GLY A 97 -13.99 -8.04 -15.99
N ASN A 98 -14.16 -7.28 -14.90
CA ASN A 98 -13.09 -6.93 -13.98
C ASN A 98 -13.15 -7.77 -12.70
N ILE A 99 -12.21 -8.72 -12.55
CA ILE A 99 -12.14 -9.63 -11.40
C ILE A 99 -11.83 -8.94 -10.07
N PHE A 100 -11.37 -7.69 -10.09
CA PHE A 100 -11.06 -6.91 -8.88
C PHE A 100 -12.25 -6.10 -8.38
N THR A 101 -13.42 -6.27 -9.00
CA THR A 101 -14.66 -5.57 -8.63
C THR A 101 -15.86 -6.53 -8.49
N PRO A 102 -16.81 -6.27 -7.58
CA PRO A 102 -16.78 -5.19 -6.58
C PRO A 102 -15.71 -5.43 -5.51
N ASN A 103 -15.21 -4.36 -4.91
CA ASN A 103 -14.28 -4.43 -3.79
C ASN A 103 -14.56 -3.30 -2.80
N ASP A 104 -15.35 -3.62 -1.78
CA ASP A 104 -15.72 -2.67 -0.72
C ASP A 104 -14.53 -2.27 0.16
N SER A 105 -13.50 -3.10 0.22
CA SER A 105 -12.28 -2.83 0.99
C SER A 105 -11.29 -1.94 0.25
N HIS A 106 -11.50 -1.72 -1.05
CA HIS A 106 -10.55 -0.98 -1.87
C HIS A 106 -10.25 0.40 -1.28
N SER A 107 -8.96 0.72 -1.26
CA SER A 107 -8.39 1.91 -0.68
C SER A 107 -7.20 2.38 -1.50
N LEU A 108 -6.87 3.66 -1.39
CA LEU A 108 -5.81 4.29 -2.16
C LEU A 108 -4.83 5.03 -1.26
N ILE A 109 -3.53 4.83 -1.52
CA ILE A 109 -2.50 5.81 -1.13
C ILE A 109 -2.15 6.62 -2.38
N ARG A 110 -2.72 7.83 -2.49
CA ARG A 110 -2.58 8.73 -3.63
C ARG A 110 -1.57 9.83 -3.35
N GLY A 111 -0.72 10.12 -4.34
CA GLY A 111 0.23 11.23 -4.27
C GLY A 111 1.55 10.91 -4.96
N LYS A 112 2.45 11.91 -5.01
CA LYS A 112 3.73 11.77 -5.70
C LYS A 112 4.66 10.82 -4.94
N LYS A 113 4.97 9.65 -5.52
CA LYS A 113 5.85 8.63 -4.92
C LYS A 113 7.34 8.97 -5.08
N LYS A 114 7.81 9.96 -4.32
CA LYS A 114 9.25 10.25 -4.19
C LYS A 114 9.95 9.20 -3.35
N ALA A 115 11.28 9.13 -3.44
CA ALA A 115 12.09 8.19 -2.67
C ALA A 115 11.81 8.27 -1.15
N ALA A 116 11.62 9.48 -0.60
CA ALA A 116 11.24 9.66 0.80
C ALA A 116 9.88 9.02 1.14
N VAL A 117 8.90 9.16 0.24
CA VAL A 117 7.56 8.58 0.38
C VAL A 117 7.62 7.05 0.32
N THR A 118 8.27 6.49 -0.70
CA THR A 118 8.34 5.02 -0.85
C THR A 118 9.19 4.37 0.23
N THR A 119 10.20 5.07 0.74
CA THR A 119 10.95 4.65 1.93
C THR A 119 10.07 4.67 3.18
N ALA A 120 9.28 5.73 3.39
CA ALA A 120 8.35 5.81 4.53
C ALA A 120 7.32 4.67 4.49
N ILE A 121 6.72 4.41 3.32
CA ILE A 121 5.79 3.28 3.13
C ILE A 121 6.49 1.96 3.48
N ARG A 122 7.67 1.71 2.89
CA ARG A 122 8.44 0.48 3.14
C ARG A 122 8.77 0.27 4.62
N ASN A 123 9.26 1.30 5.29
CA ASN A 123 9.68 1.22 6.69
C ASN A 123 8.49 0.97 7.63
N ASN A 124 7.28 1.35 7.20
CA ASN A 124 6.03 1.10 7.90
C ASN A 124 5.27 -0.09 7.28
N SER A 125 5.97 -0.99 6.58
CA SER A 125 5.41 -2.19 5.97
C SER A 125 6.02 -3.47 6.53
N SER A 126 5.19 -4.50 6.63
CA SER A 126 5.61 -5.90 6.83
C SER A 126 5.12 -6.75 5.66
N PHE A 127 5.68 -7.94 5.47
CA PHE A 127 5.22 -8.84 4.42
C PHE A 127 5.27 -10.31 4.84
N LYS A 128 4.41 -11.11 4.20
CA LYS A 128 4.43 -12.58 4.29
C LYS A 128 3.98 -13.20 2.97
N LYS A 129 4.46 -14.40 2.68
CA LYS A 129 3.91 -15.23 1.59
C LYS A 129 2.65 -15.93 2.10
N LEU A 130 1.58 -15.88 1.32
CA LEU A 130 0.31 -16.58 1.53
C LEU A 130 0.33 -17.94 0.83
#